data_AF-A0A933THG0-F1
#
_entry.id   AF-A0A933THG0-F1
#
_cell.length_a   1.000
_cell.length_b   1.000
_cell.length_c   1.000
_cell.angle_alpha   90.00
_cell.angle_beta   90.00
_cell.angle_gamma   90.00
#
_symmetry.space_group_name_H-M   'P 1'
#
loop_
_entity.id
_entity.type
_entity.pdbx_description
1 polymer ?
#
loop_
_entity_poly.entity_id
_entity_poly.type
_entity_poly.pdbx_seq_one_letter_code
_entity_poly.pdbx_strand_id
1 'polypeptide(L)'
;MDKASGTQDNATCGDPNADRHRFGGYNVSVLAGSAVNGIAVRLDAFASGPLDSAAICVELSWDGGATWTSTQTTAALSAVQGTYLVGGAADNWGRTWSATELANGSFVVRLTDVAAKKKSKDFRLDWVAVDVTYTP
;
A
#
# COMPACT_ATOMS: atom_id res chain seq x y z
N MET A 1 -7.99 7.31 -12.18
CA MET A 1 -8.75 8.41 -11.54
C MET A 1 -9.88 7.75 -10.78
N ASP A 2 -9.82 7.76 -9.45
CA ASP A 2 -10.95 7.34 -8.62
C ASP A 2 -11.74 8.59 -8.21
N LYS A 3 -13.04 8.62 -8.55
CA LYS A 3 -13.90 9.83 -8.43
C LYS A 3 -14.67 9.92 -7.11
N ALA A 4 -14.54 8.92 -6.25
CA ALA A 4 -14.92 8.92 -4.85
C ALA A 4 -14.56 7.53 -4.36
N SER A 5 -13.49 7.39 -3.58
CA SER A 5 -12.94 6.09 -3.19
C SER A 5 -13.81 5.35 -2.15
N GLY A 6 -15.14 5.46 -2.23
CA GLY A 6 -16.10 4.73 -1.41
C GLY A 6 -17.45 5.44 -1.29
N THR A 7 -18.37 4.84 -0.55
CA THR A 7 -19.75 5.34 -0.40
C THR A 7 -19.97 6.23 0.84
N GLN A 8 -18.96 6.38 1.72
CA GLN A 8 -19.02 7.13 2.99
C GLN A 8 -17.74 7.95 3.25
N ASP A 9 -17.88 9.01 4.06
CA ASP A 9 -16.73 9.71 4.63
C ASP A 9 -16.06 8.79 5.64
N ASN A 10 -14.78 8.47 5.43
CA ASN A 10 -14.11 7.44 6.22
C ASN A 10 -12.61 7.72 6.33
N ALA A 11 -12.15 7.93 7.56
CA ALA A 11 -10.76 8.16 7.94
C ALA A 11 -10.05 6.87 8.45
N THR A 12 -10.68 5.70 8.32
CA THR A 12 -10.22 4.44 8.91
C THR A 12 -9.87 3.41 7.84
N CYS A 13 -8.63 2.92 7.88
CA CYS A 13 -8.07 2.01 6.87
C CYS A 13 -8.78 0.66 6.72
N GLY A 14 -9.39 0.16 7.80
CA GLY A 14 -10.01 -1.18 7.85
C GLY A 14 -11.52 -1.19 7.60
N ASP A 15 -12.15 -0.03 7.38
CA ASP A 15 -13.59 0.02 7.22
C ASP A 15 -13.99 -0.53 5.82
N PRO A 16 -14.89 -1.53 5.78
CA PRO A 16 -15.26 -2.24 4.56
C PRO A 16 -15.97 -1.37 3.51
N ASN A 17 -16.40 -0.16 3.88
CA ASN A 17 -17.04 0.81 2.98
C ASN A 17 -16.03 1.70 2.25
N ALA A 18 -14.73 1.59 2.56
CA ALA A 18 -13.68 2.20 1.76
C ALA A 18 -13.37 1.36 0.52
N ASP A 19 -13.11 2.03 -0.60
CA ASP A 19 -12.56 1.39 -1.78
C ASP A 19 -11.15 0.92 -1.51
N ARG A 20 -10.90 -0.29 -2.01
CA ARG A 20 -9.66 -1.02 -1.81
C ARG A 20 -9.18 -1.51 -3.16
N HIS A 21 -7.97 -1.12 -3.51
CA HIS A 21 -7.33 -1.54 -4.75
C HIS A 21 -6.23 -2.53 -4.42
N ARG A 22 -6.12 -3.59 -5.23
CA ARG A 22 -5.11 -4.64 -5.06
C ARG A 22 -4.20 -4.64 -6.27
N PHE A 23 -2.90 -4.67 -6.01
CA PHE A 23 -1.84 -4.63 -7.00
C PHE A 23 -0.92 -5.83 -6.77
N GLY A 24 -0.54 -6.50 -7.85
CA GLY A 24 0.31 -7.68 -7.81
C GLY A 24 1.06 -7.84 -9.13
N GLY A 25 1.79 -8.94 -9.29
CA GLY A 25 2.57 -9.17 -10.50
C GLY A 25 3.88 -8.36 -10.55
N TYR A 26 4.45 -8.05 -9.39
CA TYR A 26 5.67 -7.25 -9.25
C TYR A 26 6.93 -7.94 -9.79
N ASN A 27 6.87 -9.25 -10.08
CA ASN A 27 8.01 -10.04 -10.54
C ASN A 27 9.22 -9.95 -9.59
N VAL A 28 8.98 -9.89 -8.28
CA VAL A 28 10.06 -9.81 -7.29
C VAL A 28 10.86 -11.11 -7.34
N SER A 29 12.17 -10.97 -7.56
CA SER A 29 13.12 -12.09 -7.54
C SER A 29 14.10 -11.91 -6.38
N VAL A 30 14.03 -12.81 -5.40
CA VAL A 30 14.97 -12.91 -4.28
C VAL A 30 15.73 -14.23 -4.41
N LEU A 31 17.04 -14.22 -4.11
CA LEU A 31 17.85 -15.45 -4.14
C LEU A 31 17.27 -16.49 -3.16
N ALA A 32 17.22 -17.74 -3.59
CA ALA A 32 16.75 -18.83 -2.74
C ALA A 32 17.66 -18.99 -1.52
N GLY A 33 17.07 -19.07 -0.33
CA GLY A 33 17.79 -19.14 0.94
C GLY A 33 18.06 -17.78 1.60
N SER A 34 17.87 -16.67 0.88
CA SER A 34 18.05 -15.34 1.46
C SER A 34 17.01 -15.00 2.52
N ALA A 35 17.46 -14.27 3.55
CA ALA A 35 16.59 -13.65 4.52
C ALA A 35 16.08 -12.32 3.98
N VAL A 36 14.75 -12.11 3.98
CA VAL A 36 14.16 -10.81 3.69
C VAL A 36 14.34 -9.91 4.92
N ASN A 37 14.99 -8.77 4.73
CA ASN A 37 15.30 -7.80 5.77
C ASN A 37 14.21 -6.73 5.89
N GLY A 38 13.57 -6.38 4.77
CA GLY A 38 12.49 -5.42 4.77
C GLY A 38 11.87 -5.21 3.38
N ILE A 39 10.66 -4.67 3.38
CA ILE A 39 9.86 -4.36 2.19
C ILE A 39 9.41 -2.90 2.27
N ALA A 40 9.78 -2.12 1.27
CA ALA A 40 9.29 -0.76 1.09
C ALA A 40 8.29 -0.71 -0.06
N VAL A 41 7.18 -0.01 0.14
CA VAL A 41 6.20 0.31 -0.89
C VAL A 41 6.30 1.79 -1.21
N ARG A 42 6.58 2.10 -2.48
CA ARG A 42 6.56 3.48 -3.00
C ARG A 42 5.22 3.76 -3.67
N LEU A 43 4.59 4.85 -3.28
CA LEU A 43 3.38 5.38 -3.90
C LEU A 43 3.67 6.75 -4.48
N ASP A 44 3.38 6.95 -5.76
CA ASP A 44 3.32 8.28 -6.35
C ASP A 44 1.86 8.69 -6.48
N ALA A 45 1.42 9.60 -5.62
CA ALA A 45 0.00 9.88 -5.42
C ALA A 45 -0.29 11.33 -5.03
N PHE A 46 -1.55 11.72 -5.14
CA PHE A 46 -2.09 12.97 -4.61
C PHE A 46 -3.62 12.93 -4.49
N ALA A 47 -4.19 13.88 -3.77
CA ALA A 47 -5.64 14.01 -3.63
C ALA A 47 -6.10 15.44 -3.96
N SER A 48 -7.34 15.61 -4.43
CA SER A 48 -7.91 16.94 -4.62
C SER A 48 -8.10 17.66 -3.28
N GLY A 49 -7.72 18.94 -3.21
CA GLY A 49 -7.93 19.76 -2.02
C GLY A 49 -9.41 20.10 -1.75
N PRO A 50 -9.78 20.47 -0.51
CA PRO A 50 -8.95 20.49 0.71
C PRO A 50 -8.54 19.09 1.15
N LEU A 51 -7.40 18.92 1.83
CA LEU A 51 -6.81 17.59 2.01
C LEU A 51 -7.43 16.78 3.16
N ASP A 52 -8.07 17.39 4.16
CA ASP A 52 -8.91 16.72 5.19
C ASP A 52 -8.37 15.35 5.69
N SER A 53 -7.10 15.31 6.10
CA SER A 53 -6.37 14.10 6.51
C SER A 53 -6.31 12.97 5.47
N ALA A 54 -6.31 13.31 4.19
CA ALA A 54 -6.17 12.37 3.08
C ALA A 54 -4.86 11.61 3.22
N ALA A 55 -4.94 10.29 3.22
CA ALA A 55 -3.81 9.38 3.27
C ALA A 55 -4.17 8.09 2.53
N ILE A 56 -3.15 7.28 2.25
CA ILE A 56 -3.32 5.94 1.69
C ILE A 56 -2.82 4.94 2.72
N CYS A 57 -3.68 4.00 3.06
CA CYS A 57 -3.34 2.87 3.90
C CYS A 57 -2.82 1.73 3.02
N VAL A 58 -1.80 1.03 3.50
CA VAL A 58 -1.08 -0.02 2.78
C VAL A 58 -1.07 -1.28 3.64
N GLU A 59 -1.38 -2.40 3.00
CA GLU A 59 -1.29 -3.73 3.59
C GLU A 59 -0.66 -4.69 2.57
N LEU A 60 0.14 -5.63 3.04
CA LEU A 60 0.76 -6.65 2.21
C LEU A 60 0.11 -8.00 2.46
N SER A 61 0.04 -8.81 1.42
CA SER A 61 -0.39 -10.21 1.48
C SER A 61 0.68 -11.11 0.88
N TRP A 62 0.79 -12.32 1.45
CA TRP A 62 1.70 -13.38 1.05
C TRP A 62 0.96 -14.63 0.52
N ASP A 63 -0.36 -14.56 0.40
CA ASP A 63 -1.21 -15.71 0.06
C ASP A 63 -2.31 -15.34 -0.96
N GLY A 64 -2.01 -14.43 -1.87
CA GLY A 64 -2.92 -14.03 -2.94
C GLY A 64 -4.07 -13.13 -2.45
N GLY A 65 -3.94 -12.55 -1.26
CA GLY A 65 -4.91 -11.64 -0.69
C GLY A 65 -5.93 -12.28 0.27
N ALA A 66 -5.67 -13.50 0.75
CA ALA A 66 -6.50 -14.15 1.76
C ALA A 66 -6.21 -13.61 3.17
N THR A 67 -4.94 -13.36 3.48
CA THR A 67 -4.48 -12.72 4.71
C THR A 67 -3.64 -11.48 4.43
N TRP A 68 -3.59 -10.57 5.40
CA TRP A 68 -3.01 -9.25 5.27
C TRP A 68 -2.18 -8.91 6.51
N THR A 69 -1.09 -8.16 6.33
CA THR A 69 -0.31 -7.60 7.43
C THR A 69 -1.12 -6.59 8.24
N SER A 70 -0.59 -6.15 9.38
CA SER A 70 -1.08 -4.90 9.98
C SER A 70 -0.91 -3.75 8.98
N THR A 71 -1.87 -2.83 9.01
CA THR A 71 -1.85 -1.66 8.15
C THR A 71 -0.72 -0.70 8.53
N GLN A 72 -0.08 -0.14 7.51
CA GLN A 72 0.73 1.07 7.63
C GLN A 72 0.14 2.18 6.75
N THR A 73 0.40 3.44 7.07
CA THR A 73 -0.24 4.58 6.40
C THR A 73 0.82 5.54 5.88
N THR A 74 0.58 6.13 4.71
CA THR A 74 1.41 7.23 4.22
C THR A 74 1.37 8.42 5.17
N ALA A 75 2.34 9.32 5.03
CA ALA A 75 2.12 10.71 5.45
C ALA A 75 0.89 11.31 4.74
N ALA A 76 0.39 12.43 5.25
CA ALA A 76 -0.72 13.14 4.63
C ALA A 76 -0.41 13.47 3.16
N LEU A 77 -1.35 13.19 2.28
CA LEU A 77 -1.22 13.49 0.86
C LEU A 77 -1.21 14.99 0.61
N SER A 78 -0.61 15.39 -0.50
CA SER A 78 -0.60 16.76 -0.99
C SER A 78 -1.61 16.95 -2.14
N ALA A 79 -1.86 18.20 -2.52
CA ALA A 79 -2.74 18.54 -3.66
C ALA A 79 -2.09 18.35 -5.04
N VAL A 80 -0.77 18.09 -5.05
CA VAL A 80 0.02 17.78 -6.24
C VAL A 80 0.74 16.44 -6.03
N GLN A 81 1.13 15.79 -7.13
CA GLN A 81 1.80 14.48 -7.07
C GLN A 81 3.04 14.55 -6.18
N GLY A 82 3.11 13.64 -5.21
CA GLY A 82 4.25 13.43 -4.36
C GLY A 82 4.58 11.94 -4.26
N THR A 83 5.81 11.66 -3.82
CA THR A 83 6.27 10.29 -3.55
C THR A 83 6.17 10.01 -2.06
N TYR A 84 5.54 8.89 -1.72
CA TYR A 84 5.31 8.43 -0.35
C TYR A 84 5.90 7.04 -0.20
N LEU A 85 6.75 6.86 0.81
CA LEU A 85 7.33 5.55 1.16
C LEU A 85 6.63 5.01 2.40
N VAL A 86 6.24 3.74 2.35
CA VAL A 86 5.61 3.00 3.45
C VAL A 86 6.39 1.70 3.66
N GLY A 87 6.61 1.30 4.91
CA GLY A 87 7.61 0.27 5.24
C GLY A 87 9.04 0.79 5.12
N GLY A 88 9.98 -0.08 4.75
CA GLY A 88 11.38 0.28 4.65
C GLY A 88 12.32 -0.92 4.54
N ALA A 89 13.61 -0.63 4.36
CA ALA A 89 14.65 -1.66 4.16
C ALA A 89 14.87 -2.61 5.35
N ALA A 90 14.38 -2.24 6.54
CA ALA A 90 14.42 -3.05 7.76
C ALA A 90 13.01 -3.39 8.29
N ASP A 91 11.95 -3.02 7.57
CA ASP A 91 10.58 -3.25 7.98
C ASP A 91 10.03 -4.50 7.31
N ASN A 92 9.87 -5.56 8.11
CA ASN A 92 9.30 -6.81 7.66
C ASN A 92 7.78 -6.91 7.86
N TRP A 93 7.10 -5.80 8.15
CA TRP A 93 5.64 -5.75 8.31
C TRP A 93 5.12 -6.72 9.38
N GLY A 94 5.92 -6.90 10.43
CA GLY A 94 5.62 -7.77 11.58
C GLY A 94 5.68 -9.27 11.28
N ARG A 95 6.30 -9.69 10.17
CA ARG A 95 6.35 -11.10 9.75
C ARG A 95 7.75 -11.50 9.28
N THR A 96 7.98 -12.79 9.13
CA THR A 96 9.12 -13.30 8.35
C THR A 96 8.60 -13.63 6.95
N TRP A 97 9.34 -13.20 5.92
CA TRP A 97 8.97 -13.41 4.52
C TRP A 97 9.93 -14.41 3.87
N SER A 98 9.38 -15.32 3.08
CA SER A 98 10.12 -16.22 2.20
C SER A 98 10.14 -15.70 0.76
N ALA A 99 11.14 -16.11 -0.03
CA ALA A 99 11.21 -15.77 -1.44
C ALA A 99 9.98 -16.25 -2.24
N THR A 100 9.38 -17.38 -1.86
CA THR A 100 8.16 -17.91 -2.48
C THR A 100 6.92 -17.06 -2.21
N GLU A 101 6.86 -16.42 -1.04
CA GLU A 101 5.76 -15.51 -0.68
C GLU A 101 5.83 -14.16 -1.42
N LEU A 102 6.99 -13.84 -2.00
CA LEU A 102 7.20 -12.65 -2.83
C LEU A 102 6.90 -12.90 -4.32
N ALA A 103 6.61 -14.15 -4.69
CA ALA A 103 6.34 -14.52 -6.08
C ALA A 103 4.99 -14.00 -6.58
N ASN A 104 4.86 -13.90 -7.91
CA ASN A 104 3.61 -13.52 -8.55
C ASN A 104 2.46 -14.46 -8.17
N GLY A 105 1.28 -13.88 -7.92
CA GLY A 105 0.08 -14.62 -7.49
C GLY A 105 0.02 -14.87 -5.98
N SER A 106 1.14 -14.78 -5.27
CA SER A 106 1.21 -14.83 -3.80
C SER A 106 1.32 -13.43 -3.22
N PHE A 107 2.29 -12.64 -3.67
CA PHE A 107 2.49 -11.28 -3.16
C PHE A 107 1.49 -10.28 -3.74
N VAL A 108 0.76 -9.59 -2.86
CA VAL A 108 -0.23 -8.56 -3.24
C VAL A 108 -0.11 -7.36 -2.30
N VAL A 109 -0.10 -6.15 -2.87
CA VAL A 109 -0.24 -4.89 -2.14
C VAL A 109 -1.69 -4.45 -2.19
N ARG A 110 -2.31 -4.14 -1.05
CA ARG A 110 -3.62 -3.50 -0.98
C ARG A 110 -3.48 -2.07 -0.52
N LEU A 111 -4.13 -1.17 -1.26
CA LEU A 111 -4.24 0.23 -0.94
C LEU A 111 -5.69 0.56 -0.57
N THR A 112 -5.86 1.34 0.50
CA THR A 112 -7.15 1.88 0.92
C THR A 112 -7.00 3.39 1.09
N ASP A 113 -7.72 4.16 0.29
CA ASP A 113 -7.74 5.61 0.45
C ASP A 113 -8.57 5.99 1.68
N VAL A 114 -8.12 6.96 2.47
CA VAL A 114 -8.84 7.45 3.65
C VAL A 114 -8.79 8.96 3.73
N ALA A 115 -9.88 9.59 4.16
CA ALA A 115 -9.95 11.02 4.46
C ALA A 115 -11.16 11.31 5.36
N ALA A 116 -11.06 12.34 6.20
CA ALA A 116 -12.17 12.75 7.05
C ALA A 116 -13.42 13.20 6.24
N LYS A 117 -13.24 13.67 5.00
CA LYS A 117 -14.31 14.10 4.08
C LYS A 117 -14.19 13.49 2.69
N LYS A 118 -14.10 12.17 2.66
CA LYS A 118 -13.77 11.34 1.48
C LYS A 118 -14.68 11.56 0.27
N LYS A 119 -15.99 11.78 0.43
CA LYS A 119 -16.94 11.93 -0.71
C LYS A 119 -16.67 13.15 -1.60
N SER A 120 -15.88 14.09 -1.09
CA SER A 120 -15.49 15.30 -1.81
C SER A 120 -14.08 15.24 -2.39
N LYS A 121 -13.44 14.06 -2.38
CA LYS A 121 -12.04 13.88 -2.77
C LYS A 121 -11.89 12.94 -3.96
N ASP A 122 -11.09 13.38 -4.90
CA ASP A 122 -10.51 12.52 -5.93
C ASP A 122 -9.11 12.12 -5.50
N PHE A 123 -8.88 10.82 -5.33
CA PHE A 123 -7.55 10.25 -5.15
C PHE A 123 -6.95 9.87 -6.51
N ARG A 124 -5.67 10.15 -6.66
CA ARG A 124 -4.91 9.87 -7.88
C ARG A 124 -3.64 9.14 -7.51
N LEU A 125 -3.44 8.01 -8.16
CA LEU A 125 -2.31 7.12 -7.99
C LEU A 125 -1.72 6.89 -9.38
N ASP A 126 -0.44 7.21 -9.51
CA ASP A 126 0.32 7.03 -10.74
C ASP A 126 1.15 5.75 -10.68
N TRP A 127 1.77 5.49 -9.52
CA TRP A 127 2.71 4.38 -9.37
C TRP A 127 2.58 3.67 -8.01
N VAL A 128 2.70 2.33 -8.04
CA VAL A 128 2.93 1.49 -6.85
C VAL A 128 4.16 0.64 -7.13
N ALA A 129 5.27 0.91 -6.43
CA ALA A 129 6.52 0.16 -6.54
C ALA A 129 6.79 -0.61 -5.25
N VAL A 130 7.51 -1.71 -5.36
CA VAL A 130 7.89 -2.56 -4.24
C VAL A 130 9.39 -2.78 -4.32
N ASP A 131 10.09 -2.38 -3.26
CA ASP A 131 11.52 -2.59 -3.09
C ASP A 131 11.74 -3.59 -1.95
N VAL A 132 12.44 -4.69 -2.24
CA VAL A 132 12.74 -5.73 -1.26
C VAL A 132 14.22 -5.72 -0.94
N THR A 133 14.53 -5.57 0.35
CA THR A 133 15.90 -5.68 0.88
C THR A 133 16.08 -7.09 1.44
N TYR A 134 17.15 -7.78 1.05
CA TYR A 134 17.44 -9.14 1.51
C TYR A 134 18.94 -9.39 1.68
N THR A 135 19.28 -10.36 2.54
CA THR A 135 20.64 -10.84 2.75
C THR A 135 20.76 -12.28 2.26
N PRO A 136 21.76 -12.61 1.42
CA PRO A 136 22.04 -13.98 0.99
C PRO A 136 22.22 -14.98 2.12
#